data_AF-W7I711-F1
#
_entry.id   AF-W7I711-F1
#
_cell.length_a   1.000
_cell.length_b   1.000
_cell.length_c   1.000
_cell.angle_alpha   90.00
_cell.angle_beta   90.00
_cell.angle_gamma   90.00
#
_symmetry.space_group_name_H-M   'P 1'
#
loop_
_entity.id
_entity.type
_entity.pdbx_description
1 polymer ?
#
loop_
_entity_poly.entity_id
_entity_poly.type
_entity_poly.pdbx_seq_one_letter_code
_entity_poly.pdbx_strand_id
1 'polypeptide(L)'
;MASPQVTSSLAEIVSSSASQSDKIAPLQTLLSEIVSASPERLVPNLKAFIDTVLGDSITLITSRPVMADLVSSLSKLPNDNESKKEVLVYLVDALRPRVVSYEESDTLCREQLADIYEADNENAAAASVLMAIQLESSQRLIADEYRLKTYIRVMRNLLEDGESVPAERYLNRATSLIHKSTDEVQNLHFLMCQARIYDNKRDFLNACQKYLQLSFSQVVDESERLSCLNAAIVCAVLAPAGPARSRSLGTLYKDDRAPQVEHHAILEKMYFDRLLSSRDVEAFSKSLAPHQTARNADGTTVLTRAIVEHNLLAASRLYNNIGVEELGVLLQLPAEQAERYAARMIEQKRLAGQIDQIDQLIYFDGPAGAGHVDGVIIGRQTRKWDANILALAEEVERVTSLLQSEHPEFVAAHLVH
;
A
#
# COMPACT_ATOMS: atom_id res chain seq x y z
N MET A 1 43.16 -9.40 14.29
CA MET A 1 43.63 -9.01 15.65
C MET A 1 43.95 -7.53 15.64
N ALA A 2 43.64 -6.81 16.73
CA ALA A 2 43.92 -5.38 16.84
C ALA A 2 45.44 -5.13 16.86
N SER A 3 45.85 -3.94 16.44
CA SER A 3 47.27 -3.56 16.45
C SER A 3 47.75 -3.44 17.91
N PRO A 4 48.94 -3.97 18.23
CA PRO A 4 49.47 -3.92 19.60
C PRO A 4 49.70 -2.47 20.08
N GLN A 5 50.01 -1.55 19.16
CA GLN A 5 50.20 -0.12 19.44
C GLN A 5 48.88 0.55 19.87
N VAL A 6 47.77 0.26 19.18
CA VAL A 6 46.46 0.82 19.54
C VAL A 6 46.01 0.28 20.90
N THR A 7 46.21 -1.01 21.16
CA THR A 7 45.86 -1.59 22.46
C THR A 7 46.72 -1.07 23.61
N SER A 8 48.01 -0.77 23.38
CA SER A 8 48.87 -0.17 24.41
C SER A 8 48.48 1.28 24.69
N SER A 9 48.22 2.08 23.66
CA SER A 9 47.79 3.47 23.83
C SER A 9 46.42 3.56 24.52
N LEU A 10 45.50 2.65 24.21
CA LEU A 10 44.23 2.52 24.93
C LEU A 10 44.44 2.20 26.41
N ALA A 11 45.31 1.24 26.73
CA ALA A 11 45.62 0.87 28.12
C ALA A 11 46.29 2.02 28.90
N GLU A 12 47.17 2.80 28.26
CA GLU A 12 47.81 3.97 28.85
C GLU A 12 46.78 5.09 29.16
N ILE A 13 45.87 5.37 28.24
CA ILE A 13 44.83 6.40 28.44
C ILE A 13 43.88 5.97 29.56
N VAL A 14 43.49 4.70 29.60
CA VAL A 14 42.62 4.15 30.66
C VAL A 14 43.30 4.22 32.03
N SER A 15 44.55 3.78 32.14
CA SER A 15 45.32 3.74 33.39
C SER A 15 45.81 5.11 33.87
N SER A 16 45.73 6.15 33.03
CA SER A 16 46.10 7.51 33.43
C SER A 16 45.27 8.00 34.62
N SER A 17 45.92 8.69 35.56
CA SER A 17 45.29 9.33 36.73
C SER A 17 44.60 10.65 36.39
N ALA A 18 44.48 10.99 35.11
CA ALA A 18 43.84 12.21 34.64
C ALA A 18 42.34 12.20 34.98
N SER A 19 41.77 13.40 35.14
CA SER A 19 40.33 13.55 35.33
C SER A 19 39.58 12.94 34.14
N GLN A 20 38.37 12.42 34.35
CA GLN A 20 37.64 11.77 33.26
C GLN A 20 37.44 12.73 32.08
N SER A 21 37.04 13.99 32.30
CA SER A 21 36.90 14.98 31.22
C SER A 21 38.15 15.16 30.37
N ASP A 22 39.35 15.05 30.95
CA ASP A 22 40.61 15.23 30.23
C ASP A 22 40.97 14.02 29.36
N LYS A 23 40.34 12.86 29.59
CA LYS A 23 40.52 11.64 28.77
C LYS A 23 39.78 11.70 27.42
N ILE A 24 38.88 12.67 27.21
CA ILE A 24 38.09 12.79 25.98
C ILE A 24 38.99 13.11 24.78
N ALA A 25 39.81 14.16 24.87
CA ALA A 25 40.65 14.61 23.75
C ALA A 25 41.70 13.57 23.30
N PRO A 26 42.40 12.85 24.20
CA PRO A 26 43.27 11.73 23.82
C PRO A 26 42.52 10.61 23.09
N LEU A 27 41.32 10.25 23.54
CA LEU A 27 40.51 9.20 22.90
C LEU A 27 40.02 9.62 21.51
N GLN A 28 39.62 10.88 21.33
CA GLN A 28 39.22 11.41 20.01
C GLN A 28 40.41 11.50 19.05
N THR A 29 41.59 11.87 19.55
CA THR A 29 42.81 11.90 18.73
C THR A 29 43.16 10.48 18.27
N LEU A 30 43.15 9.51 19.18
CA LEU A 30 43.40 8.11 18.86
C LEU A 30 42.36 7.55 17.86
N LEU A 31 41.08 7.92 18.02
CA LEU A 31 40.04 7.56 17.06
C LEU A 31 40.36 8.09 15.66
N SER A 32 40.78 9.35 15.54
CA SER A 32 41.17 9.94 14.26
C SER A 32 42.40 9.26 13.63
N GLU A 33 43.35 8.80 14.45
CA GLU A 33 44.50 8.01 14.01
C GLU A 33 44.08 6.62 13.53
N ILE A 34 43.15 5.96 14.21
CA ILE A 34 42.62 4.65 13.80
C ILE A 34 41.87 4.77 12.46
N VAL A 35 41.07 5.82 12.29
CA VAL A 35 40.27 6.07 11.07
C VAL A 35 41.15 6.46 9.88
N SER A 36 42.28 7.12 10.12
CA SER A 36 43.26 7.48 9.06
C SER A 36 44.28 6.37 8.76
N ALA A 37 44.36 5.33 9.59
CA ALA A 37 45.24 4.20 9.39
C ALA A 37 44.78 3.27 8.25
N SER A 38 45.69 2.40 7.81
CA SER A 38 45.48 1.46 6.69
C SER A 38 44.27 0.53 6.88
N PRO A 39 43.50 0.24 5.80
CA PRO A 39 42.16 -0.38 5.87
C PRO A 39 42.15 -1.81 6.43
N GLU A 40 43.20 -2.61 6.22
CA GLU A 40 43.24 -4.03 6.65
C GLU A 40 43.14 -4.26 8.16
N ARG A 41 43.42 -3.24 8.99
CA ARG A 41 43.37 -3.34 10.46
C ARG A 41 42.33 -2.44 11.09
N LEU A 42 41.51 -1.77 10.29
CA LEU A 42 40.52 -0.80 10.75
C LEU A 42 39.47 -1.46 11.66
N VAL A 43 38.78 -2.50 11.17
CA VAL A 43 37.74 -3.23 11.90
C VAL A 43 38.21 -3.76 13.27
N PRO A 44 39.32 -4.53 13.38
CA PRO A 44 39.74 -5.05 14.67
C PRO A 44 40.21 -3.96 15.64
N ASN A 45 40.79 -2.85 15.15
CA ASN A 45 41.16 -1.71 16.00
C ASN A 45 39.92 -1.00 16.55
N LEU A 46 38.89 -0.80 15.72
CA LEU A 46 37.64 -0.18 16.14
C LEU A 46 36.86 -1.05 17.13
N LYS A 47 36.84 -2.37 16.95
CA LYS A 47 36.24 -3.30 17.93
C LYS A 47 36.93 -3.19 19.30
N ALA A 48 38.27 -3.21 19.32
CA ALA A 48 39.03 -3.04 20.57
C ALA A 48 38.82 -1.66 21.22
N PHE A 49 38.68 -0.61 20.40
CA PHE A 49 38.34 0.73 20.87
C PHE A 49 36.96 0.77 21.54
N ILE A 50 35.94 0.16 20.91
CA ILE A 50 34.57 0.06 21.45
C ILE A 50 34.58 -0.68 22.80
N ASP A 51 35.25 -1.84 22.88
CA ASP A 51 35.32 -2.62 24.11
C ASP A 51 35.98 -1.84 25.26
N THR A 52 37.01 -1.06 24.94
CA THR A 52 37.72 -0.25 25.94
C THR A 52 36.86 0.92 26.42
N VAL A 53 36.19 1.64 25.51
CA VAL A 53 35.33 2.79 25.83
C VAL A 53 34.08 2.36 26.60
N LEU A 54 33.54 1.19 26.31
CA LEU A 54 32.38 0.63 27.01
C LEU A 54 32.76 -0.13 28.30
N GLY A 55 34.05 -0.34 28.56
CA GLY A 55 34.55 -0.98 29.77
C GLY A 55 34.28 -0.17 31.05
N ASP A 56 34.31 -0.84 32.21
CA ASP A 56 33.94 -0.24 33.50
C ASP A 56 34.91 0.86 33.99
N SER A 57 36.07 1.00 33.36
CA SER A 57 37.09 1.99 33.70
C SER A 57 36.79 3.41 33.19
N ILE A 58 35.86 3.55 32.23
CA ILE A 58 35.49 4.81 31.60
C ILE A 58 34.06 5.17 32.03
N THR A 59 33.86 6.40 32.50
CA THR A 59 32.54 6.84 33.00
C THR A 59 31.62 7.29 31.85
N LEU A 60 30.33 7.47 32.14
CA LEU A 60 29.35 7.94 31.14
C LEU A 60 29.65 9.35 30.59
N ILE A 61 30.39 10.17 31.35
CA ILE A 61 30.75 11.54 30.98
C ILE A 61 31.76 11.54 29.81
N THR A 62 32.65 10.55 29.78
CA THR A 62 33.70 10.39 28.78
C THR A 62 33.28 9.52 27.63
N SER A 63 32.62 8.40 27.92
CA SER A 63 32.17 7.45 26.91
C SER A 63 31.13 8.06 25.96
N ARG A 64 30.10 8.76 26.45
CA ARG A 64 29.04 9.32 25.57
C ARG A 64 29.56 10.23 24.45
N PRO A 65 30.37 11.27 24.72
CA PRO A 65 30.93 12.12 23.66
C PRO A 65 31.84 11.37 22.69
N VAL A 66 32.66 10.44 23.21
CA VAL A 66 33.57 9.62 22.38
C VAL A 66 32.79 8.67 21.47
N MET A 67 31.71 8.07 21.96
CA MET A 67 30.84 7.21 21.16
C MET A 67 30.08 8.01 20.09
N ALA A 68 29.61 9.22 20.40
CA ALA A 68 29.01 10.10 19.39
C ALA A 68 30.03 10.47 18.29
N ASP A 69 31.27 10.77 18.66
CA ASP A 69 32.34 11.08 17.72
C ASP A 69 32.72 9.87 16.85
N LEU A 70 32.78 8.66 17.44
CA LEU A 70 32.96 7.39 16.71
C LEU A 70 31.89 7.22 15.65
N VAL A 71 30.60 7.34 16.01
CA VAL A 71 29.49 7.20 15.05
C VAL A 71 29.53 8.27 13.95
N SER A 72 29.95 9.49 14.28
CA SER A 72 30.14 10.56 13.29
C SER A 72 31.35 10.34 12.37
N SER A 73 32.37 9.63 12.84
CA SER A 73 33.55 9.29 12.07
C SER A 73 33.29 8.11 11.14
N LEU A 74 32.47 7.14 11.59
CA LEU A 74 32.04 6.00 10.78
C LEU A 74 31.23 6.43 9.54
N SER A 75 30.41 7.48 9.63
CA SER A 75 29.66 7.98 8.48
C SER A 75 30.56 8.62 7.41
N LYS A 76 31.70 9.21 7.81
CA LYS A 76 32.64 9.91 6.92
C LYS A 76 33.65 9.00 6.21
N LEU A 77 33.78 7.74 6.63
CA LEU A 77 34.70 6.78 6.01
C LEU A 77 34.33 6.58 4.52
N PRO A 78 35.25 6.78 3.56
CA PRO A 78 34.95 6.56 2.15
C PRO A 78 35.02 5.06 1.79
N ASN A 79 33.94 4.53 1.20
CA ASN A 79 33.91 3.34 0.33
C ASN A 79 34.28 1.95 0.88
N ASP A 80 34.03 1.65 2.15
CA ASP A 80 34.02 0.27 2.64
C ASP A 80 32.74 -0.03 3.43
N ASN A 81 31.64 -0.27 2.70
CA ASN A 81 30.34 -0.56 3.31
C ASN A 81 30.36 -1.85 4.13
N GLU A 82 31.18 -2.83 3.75
CA GLU A 82 31.32 -4.10 4.48
C GLU A 82 32.02 -3.91 5.83
N SER A 83 33.18 -3.24 5.86
CA SER A 83 33.85 -2.95 7.13
C SER A 83 33.00 -2.06 8.05
N LYS A 84 32.28 -1.08 7.47
CA LYS A 84 31.34 -0.25 8.23
C LYS A 84 30.21 -1.07 8.83
N LYS A 85 29.58 -1.94 8.03
CA LYS A 85 28.51 -2.86 8.45
C LYS A 85 28.98 -3.74 9.60
N GLU A 86 30.17 -4.34 9.47
CA GLU A 86 30.73 -5.20 10.52
C GLU A 86 30.97 -4.45 11.85
N VAL A 87 31.49 -3.23 11.79
CA VAL A 87 31.72 -2.39 12.98
C VAL A 87 30.39 -1.91 13.58
N LEU A 88 29.43 -1.48 12.78
CA LEU A 88 28.12 -1.01 13.24
C LEU A 88 27.31 -2.14 13.89
N VAL A 89 27.32 -3.35 13.30
CA VAL A 89 26.68 -4.52 13.90
C VAL A 89 27.30 -4.84 15.26
N TYR A 90 28.64 -4.87 15.33
CA TYR A 90 29.35 -5.08 16.59
C TYR A 90 29.01 -4.03 17.63
N LEU A 91 28.98 -2.76 17.22
CA LEU A 91 28.66 -1.64 18.09
C LEU A 91 27.24 -1.71 18.65
N VAL A 92 26.25 -2.03 17.82
CA VAL A 92 24.85 -2.19 18.26
C VAL A 92 24.72 -3.34 19.27
N ASP A 93 25.42 -4.45 19.06
CA ASP A 93 25.41 -5.58 20.00
C ASP A 93 26.13 -5.24 21.32
N ALA A 94 27.24 -4.50 21.26
CA ALA A 94 27.96 -4.03 22.45
C ALA A 94 27.16 -3.00 23.26
N LEU A 95 26.35 -2.16 22.60
CA LEU A 95 25.48 -1.19 23.25
C LEU A 95 24.21 -1.80 23.85
N ARG A 96 23.77 -2.98 23.37
CA ARG A 96 22.51 -3.64 23.79
C ARG A 96 22.31 -3.73 25.32
N PRO A 97 23.30 -4.13 26.15
CA PRO A 97 23.12 -4.23 27.60
C PRO A 97 22.94 -2.87 28.30
N ARG A 98 23.40 -1.77 27.68
CA ARG A 98 23.43 -0.42 28.24
C ARG A 98 22.67 0.59 27.36
N VAL A 99 21.72 0.12 26.54
CA VAL A 99 21.07 0.94 25.49
C VAL A 99 20.43 2.22 26.03
N VAL A 100 19.83 2.16 27.22
CA VAL A 100 19.21 3.32 27.89
C VAL A 100 20.23 4.43 28.15
N SER A 101 21.50 4.08 28.42
CA SER A 101 22.55 5.08 28.63
C SER A 101 23.12 5.66 27.34
N TYR A 102 22.97 4.98 26.20
CA TYR A 102 23.56 5.38 24.91
C TYR A 102 22.52 5.54 23.80
N GLU A 103 21.30 5.95 24.16
CA GLU A 103 20.15 6.00 23.26
C GLU A 103 20.40 6.79 21.97
N GLU A 104 21.06 7.96 22.06
CA GLU A 104 21.39 8.78 20.89
C GLU A 104 22.39 8.10 19.97
N SER A 105 23.47 7.54 20.53
CA SER A 105 24.47 6.80 19.74
C SER A 105 23.88 5.54 19.12
N ASP A 106 23.06 4.77 19.85
CA ASP A 106 22.36 3.58 19.34
C ASP A 106 21.43 3.94 18.18
N THR A 107 20.64 5.02 18.32
CA THR A 107 19.75 5.51 17.26
C THR A 107 20.53 5.82 15.98
N LEU A 108 21.59 6.63 16.08
CA LEU A 108 22.42 7.01 14.93
C LEU A 108 23.13 5.80 14.30
N CYS A 109 23.57 4.83 15.09
CA CYS A 109 24.15 3.58 14.58
C CYS A 109 23.13 2.79 13.76
N ARG A 110 21.92 2.63 14.30
CA ARG A 110 20.83 1.89 13.63
C ARG A 110 20.40 2.57 12.35
N GLU A 111 20.38 3.90 12.30
CA GLU A 111 20.09 4.64 11.06
C GLU A 111 21.14 4.39 9.99
N GLN A 112 22.43 4.53 10.31
CA GLN A 112 23.51 4.26 9.36
C GLN A 112 23.50 2.81 8.90
N LEU A 113 23.24 1.87 9.81
CA LEU A 113 23.15 0.46 9.48
C LEU A 113 21.95 0.15 8.59
N ALA A 114 20.80 0.80 8.82
CA ALA A 114 19.63 0.70 7.96
C ALA A 114 19.90 1.29 6.57
N ASP A 115 20.62 2.41 6.46
CA ASP A 115 21.02 3.00 5.17
C ASP A 115 21.89 2.02 4.35
N ILE A 116 22.81 1.30 5.00
CA ILE A 116 23.64 0.26 4.36
C ILE A 116 22.77 -0.91 3.90
N TYR A 117 21.91 -1.45 4.77
CA TYR A 117 21.02 -2.55 4.40
C TYR A 117 20.04 -2.18 3.29
N GLU A 118 19.52 -0.94 3.27
CA GLU A 118 18.68 -0.43 2.18
C GLU A 118 19.47 -0.31 0.87
N ALA A 119 20.74 0.09 0.90
CA ALA A 119 21.60 0.14 -0.29
C ALA A 119 21.93 -1.26 -0.84
N ASP A 120 22.06 -2.25 0.04
CA ASP A 120 22.32 -3.66 -0.33
C ASP A 120 21.04 -4.42 -0.72
N ASN A 121 19.86 -3.78 -0.69
CA ASN A 121 18.53 -4.39 -0.87
C ASN A 121 18.16 -5.47 0.17
N GLU A 122 18.80 -5.45 1.35
CA GLU A 122 18.49 -6.33 2.48
C GLU A 122 17.33 -5.74 3.33
N ASN A 123 16.13 -5.67 2.74
CA ASN A 123 14.98 -4.98 3.33
C ASN A 123 14.55 -5.54 4.71
N ALA A 124 14.56 -6.85 4.90
CA ALA A 124 14.21 -7.49 6.16
C ALA A 124 15.14 -7.05 7.32
N ALA A 125 16.46 -7.00 7.04
CA ALA A 125 17.45 -6.57 8.01
C ALA A 125 17.31 -5.07 8.34
N ALA A 126 17.12 -4.24 7.31
CA ALA A 126 16.85 -2.81 7.47
C ALA A 126 15.62 -2.54 8.36
N ALA A 127 14.51 -3.25 8.09
CA ALA A 127 13.30 -3.15 8.89
C ALA A 127 13.56 -3.54 10.35
N SER A 128 14.22 -4.67 10.60
CA SER A 128 14.54 -5.16 11.95
C SER A 128 15.36 -4.16 12.76
N VAL A 129 16.38 -3.55 12.13
CA VAL A 129 17.23 -2.54 12.77
C VAL A 129 16.44 -1.29 13.14
N LEU A 130 15.61 -0.78 12.24
CA LEU A 130 14.78 0.41 12.46
C LEU A 130 13.67 0.17 13.49
N MET A 131 13.05 -1.02 13.50
CA MET A 131 12.01 -1.38 14.47
C MET A 131 12.53 -1.42 15.91
N ALA A 132 13.83 -1.67 16.09
CA ALA A 132 14.49 -1.72 17.39
C ALA A 132 14.88 -0.34 17.95
N ILE A 133 14.73 0.74 17.18
CA ILE A 133 14.94 2.12 17.66
C ILE A 133 13.86 2.47 18.71
N GLN A 134 14.29 2.99 19.87
CA GLN A 134 13.40 3.40 20.96
C GLN A 134 12.76 4.77 20.67
N LEU A 135 11.68 4.81 19.89
CA LEU A 135 10.99 6.05 19.49
C LEU A 135 10.12 6.69 20.61
N GLU A 136 9.80 5.93 21.66
CA GLU A 136 9.05 6.35 22.84
C GLU A 136 9.93 6.32 24.08
N SER A 137 11.01 7.12 24.08
CA SER A 137 11.89 7.26 25.24
C SER A 137 11.30 8.18 26.31
N SER A 138 11.53 7.81 27.58
CA SER A 138 11.23 8.64 28.74
C SER A 138 12.32 9.68 29.04
N GLN A 139 13.52 9.51 28.46
CA GLN A 139 14.69 10.36 28.73
C GLN A 139 14.87 11.43 27.66
N ARG A 140 14.44 11.17 26.42
CA ARG A 140 14.60 12.07 25.27
C ARG A 140 13.26 12.43 24.64
N LEU A 141 13.04 13.72 24.43
CA LEU A 141 11.95 14.20 23.58
C LEU A 141 12.34 14.02 22.11
N ILE A 142 11.69 13.07 21.44
CA ILE A 142 11.86 12.81 20.01
C ILE A 142 10.75 13.55 19.26
N ALA A 143 11.13 14.30 18.23
CA ALA A 143 10.19 15.04 17.39
C ALA A 143 9.22 14.10 16.64
N ASP A 144 7.96 14.51 16.51
CA ASP A 144 6.94 13.71 15.85
C ASP A 144 7.25 13.47 14.36
N GLU A 145 7.87 14.45 13.69
CA GLU A 145 8.32 14.35 12.30
C GLU A 145 9.36 13.23 12.12
N TYR A 146 10.32 13.13 13.05
CA TYR A 146 11.32 12.07 13.05
C TYR A 146 10.69 10.68 13.26
N ARG A 147 9.72 10.57 14.18
CA ARG A 147 8.97 9.32 14.41
C ARG A 147 8.23 8.90 13.15
N LEU A 148 7.52 9.83 12.51
CA LEU A 148 6.79 9.57 11.28
C LEU A 148 7.73 9.10 10.16
N LYS A 149 8.85 9.78 9.95
CA LYS A 149 9.87 9.38 8.97
C LYS A 149 10.37 7.95 9.22
N THR A 150 10.64 7.61 10.48
CA THR A 150 11.10 6.26 10.86
C THR A 150 10.01 5.22 10.60
N TYR A 151 8.75 5.50 10.96
CA TYR A 151 7.63 4.59 10.68
C TYR A 151 7.42 4.36 9.18
N ILE A 152 7.53 5.40 8.36
CA ILE A 152 7.40 5.27 6.89
C ILE A 152 8.54 4.40 6.33
N ARG A 153 9.78 4.60 6.79
CA ARG A 153 10.92 3.75 6.38
C ARG A 153 10.70 2.28 6.76
N VAL A 154 10.26 2.02 7.99
CA VAL A 154 9.93 0.65 8.45
C VAL A 154 8.85 0.03 7.56
N MET A 155 7.74 0.75 7.31
CA MET A 155 6.67 0.25 6.45
C MET A 155 7.16 -0.06 5.03
N ARG A 156 7.98 0.81 4.44
CA ARG A 156 8.54 0.59 3.10
C ARG A 156 9.34 -0.71 3.04
N ASN A 157 10.30 -0.88 3.96
CA ASN A 157 11.17 -2.06 3.96
C ASN A 157 10.39 -3.36 4.25
N LEU A 158 9.41 -3.33 5.17
CA LEU A 158 8.53 -4.49 5.41
C LEU A 158 7.69 -4.85 4.19
N LEU A 159 7.20 -3.86 3.44
CA LEU A 159 6.41 -4.09 2.23
C LEU A 159 7.24 -4.62 1.06
N GLU A 160 8.51 -4.24 0.95
CA GLU A 160 9.43 -4.83 -0.04
C GLU A 160 9.75 -6.31 0.27
N ASP A 161 9.78 -6.68 1.55
CA ASP A 161 9.95 -8.08 1.98
C ASP A 161 8.65 -8.90 1.92
N GLY A 162 7.50 -8.26 1.61
CA GLY A 162 6.18 -8.90 1.55
C GLY A 162 5.48 -9.06 2.91
N GLU A 163 6.04 -8.51 3.99
CA GLU A 163 5.46 -8.57 5.33
C GLU A 163 4.43 -7.45 5.57
N SER A 164 3.19 -7.66 5.11
CA SER A 164 2.11 -6.67 5.24
C SER A 164 1.52 -6.52 6.66
N VAL A 165 1.51 -7.60 7.46
CA VAL A 165 0.93 -7.62 8.81
C VAL A 165 1.67 -6.71 9.80
N PRO A 166 3.01 -6.79 9.96
CA PRO A 166 3.73 -5.86 10.82
C PRO A 166 3.66 -4.43 10.27
N ALA A 167 3.66 -4.24 8.95
CA ALA A 167 3.53 -2.93 8.33
C ALA A 167 2.20 -2.23 8.73
N GLU A 168 1.08 -2.96 8.84
CA GLU A 168 -0.20 -2.40 9.29
C GLU A 168 -0.12 -1.80 10.70
N ARG A 169 0.65 -2.40 11.62
CA ARG A 169 0.82 -1.87 12.97
C ARG A 169 1.51 -0.51 12.95
N TYR A 170 2.52 -0.35 12.10
CA TYR A 170 3.22 0.92 11.91
C TYR A 170 2.37 1.94 11.16
N LEU A 171 1.50 1.51 10.23
CA LEU A 171 0.54 2.38 9.56
C LEU A 171 -0.41 3.04 10.56
N ASN A 172 -0.96 2.27 11.51
CA ASN A 172 -1.86 2.80 12.53
C ASN A 172 -1.16 3.84 13.44
N ARG A 173 0.12 3.63 13.77
CA ARG A 173 0.94 4.60 14.52
C ARG A 173 1.27 5.84 13.70
N ALA A 174 1.59 5.70 12.42
CA ALA A 174 1.89 6.81 11.53
C ALA A 174 0.64 7.66 11.20
N THR A 175 -0.54 7.04 11.13
CA THR A 175 -1.83 7.73 10.86
C THR A 175 -2.16 8.78 11.92
N SER A 176 -1.76 8.57 13.18
CA SER A 176 -1.97 9.56 14.24
C SER A 176 -1.00 10.74 14.18
N LEU A 177 0.08 10.65 13.39
CA LEU A 177 1.13 11.68 13.29
C LEU A 177 1.13 12.41 11.94
N ILE A 178 0.57 11.81 10.89
CA ILE A 178 0.64 12.32 9.51
C ILE A 178 0.11 13.75 9.34
N HIS A 179 -0.90 14.14 10.12
CA HIS A 179 -1.48 15.49 10.07
C HIS A 179 -0.54 16.60 10.54
N LYS A 180 0.57 16.23 11.20
CA LYS A 180 1.61 17.16 11.66
C LYS A 180 2.74 17.34 10.64
N SER A 181 2.79 16.49 9.62
CA SER A 181 3.83 16.53 8.59
C SER A 181 3.56 17.63 7.57
N THR A 182 4.58 18.43 7.27
CA THR A 182 4.55 19.40 6.17
C THR A 182 5.30 18.93 4.93
N ASP A 183 6.04 17.82 5.02
CA ASP A 183 6.85 17.29 3.92
C ASP A 183 5.97 16.50 2.93
N GLU A 184 5.84 17.03 1.71
CA GLU A 184 5.06 16.43 0.64
C GLU A 184 5.59 15.06 0.22
N VAL A 185 6.91 14.88 0.16
CA VAL A 185 7.53 13.61 -0.28
C VAL A 185 7.26 12.51 0.74
N GLN A 186 7.39 12.81 2.03
CA GLN A 186 7.03 11.86 3.09
C GLN A 186 5.55 11.50 3.06
N ASN A 187 4.68 12.49 2.82
CA ASN A 187 3.24 12.27 2.72
C ASN A 187 2.89 11.35 1.52
N LEU A 188 3.60 11.47 0.41
CA LEU A 188 3.46 10.57 -0.75
C LEU A 188 3.94 9.15 -0.43
N HIS A 189 5.11 8.98 0.20
CA HIS A 189 5.58 7.67 0.63
C HIS A 189 4.63 7.00 1.63
N PHE A 190 4.09 7.77 2.57
CA PHE A 190 3.05 7.29 3.50
C PHE A 190 1.81 6.82 2.74
N LEU A 191 1.32 7.60 1.79
CA LEU A 191 0.15 7.28 0.99
C LEU A 191 0.36 6.02 0.13
N MET A 192 1.55 5.85 -0.43
CA MET A 192 1.95 4.64 -1.16
C MET A 192 1.97 3.40 -0.26
N CYS A 193 2.56 3.51 0.93
CA CYS A 193 2.55 2.42 1.92
C CYS A 193 1.12 2.07 2.34
N GLN A 194 0.29 3.09 2.60
CA GLN A 194 -1.12 2.91 2.96
C GLN A 194 -1.89 2.15 1.87
N ALA A 195 -1.72 2.53 0.59
CA ALA A 195 -2.36 1.86 -0.54
C ALA A 195 -1.96 0.38 -0.64
N ARG A 196 -0.65 0.08 -0.56
CA ARG A 196 -0.11 -1.30 -0.60
C ARG A 196 -0.56 -2.15 0.57
N ILE A 197 -0.66 -1.59 1.77
CA ILE A 197 -1.17 -2.31 2.96
C ILE A 197 -2.64 -2.66 2.79
N TYR A 198 -3.47 -1.72 2.33
CA TYR A 198 -4.89 -1.99 2.09
C TYR A 198 -5.12 -3.01 0.98
N ASP A 199 -4.32 -2.98 -0.09
CA ASP A 199 -4.38 -3.98 -1.16
C ASP A 199 -4.06 -5.39 -0.62
N ASN A 200 -2.98 -5.54 0.15
CA ASN A 200 -2.63 -6.80 0.80
C ASN A 200 -3.69 -7.29 1.80
N LYS A 201 -4.35 -6.36 2.50
CA LYS A 201 -5.45 -6.66 3.44
C LYS A 201 -6.76 -7.05 2.72
N ARG A 202 -6.82 -6.93 1.39
CA ARG A 202 -8.02 -7.11 0.57
C ARG A 202 -9.09 -6.04 0.81
N ASP A 203 -8.67 -4.88 1.33
CA ASP A 203 -9.50 -3.68 1.42
C ASP A 203 -9.36 -2.85 0.13
N PHE A 204 -9.79 -3.47 -0.98
CA PHE A 204 -9.49 -2.97 -2.32
C PHE A 204 -10.16 -1.62 -2.63
N LEU A 205 -11.30 -1.31 -2.02
CA LEU A 205 -11.97 -0.02 -2.25
C LEU A 205 -11.16 1.14 -1.66
N ASN A 206 -10.64 0.98 -0.45
CA ASN A 206 -9.78 1.98 0.17
C ASN A 206 -8.44 2.04 -0.57
N ALA A 207 -7.85 0.90 -0.93
CA ALA A 207 -6.63 0.86 -1.74
C ALA A 207 -6.80 1.60 -3.08
N CYS A 208 -7.89 1.35 -3.82
CA CYS A 208 -8.23 2.02 -5.07
C CYS A 208 -8.26 3.54 -4.92
N GLN A 209 -8.91 4.06 -3.86
CA GLN A 209 -8.96 5.50 -3.61
C GLN A 209 -7.57 6.10 -3.35
N LYS A 210 -6.71 5.39 -2.59
CA LYS A 210 -5.35 5.86 -2.29
C LYS A 210 -4.44 5.83 -3.53
N TYR A 211 -4.52 4.78 -4.35
CA TYR A 211 -3.81 4.71 -5.62
C TYR A 211 -4.27 5.77 -6.63
N LEU A 212 -5.58 6.02 -6.70
CA LEU A 212 -6.12 7.09 -7.53
C LEU A 212 -5.62 8.46 -7.06
N GLN A 213 -5.60 8.72 -5.75
CA GLN A 213 -5.03 9.94 -5.18
C GLN A 213 -3.56 10.13 -5.55
N LEU A 214 -2.75 9.06 -5.47
CA LEU A 214 -1.34 9.09 -5.90
C LEU A 214 -1.19 9.44 -7.38
N SER A 215 -2.07 8.89 -8.24
CA SER A 215 -2.03 9.15 -9.69
C SER A 215 -2.21 10.62 -10.06
N PHE A 216 -2.81 11.44 -9.19
CA PHE A 216 -3.02 12.87 -9.42
C PHE A 216 -1.88 13.75 -8.90
N SER A 217 -0.94 13.21 -8.13
CA SER A 217 0.19 13.98 -7.62
C SER A 217 1.13 14.36 -8.76
N GLN A 218 1.45 15.66 -8.89
CA GLN A 218 2.35 16.18 -9.91
C GLN A 218 3.83 16.03 -9.55
N VAL A 219 4.13 15.68 -8.29
CA VAL A 219 5.49 15.40 -7.84
C VAL A 219 5.97 14.03 -8.35
N VAL A 220 5.03 13.14 -8.65
CA VAL A 220 5.28 11.79 -9.16
C VAL A 220 5.44 11.83 -10.68
N ASP A 221 6.40 11.07 -11.20
CA ASP A 221 6.64 10.94 -12.64
C ASP A 221 5.40 10.42 -13.37
N GLU A 222 5.24 10.80 -14.64
CA GLU A 222 4.07 10.39 -15.44
C GLU A 222 3.94 8.87 -15.57
N SER A 223 5.06 8.15 -15.72
CA SER A 223 5.06 6.69 -15.80
C SER A 223 4.59 6.02 -14.50
N GLU A 224 5.05 6.53 -13.35
CA GLU A 224 4.63 6.07 -12.03
C GLU A 224 3.17 6.40 -11.73
N ARG A 225 2.69 7.57 -12.18
CA ARG A 225 1.27 7.94 -12.08
C ARG A 225 0.36 6.99 -12.86
N LEU A 226 0.77 6.59 -14.07
CA LEU A 226 0.03 5.60 -14.86
C LEU A 226 0.05 4.23 -14.20
N SER A 227 1.17 3.83 -13.61
CA SER A 227 1.27 2.60 -12.80
C SER A 227 0.31 2.64 -11.60
N CYS A 228 0.24 3.77 -10.89
CA CYS A 228 -0.71 3.97 -9.79
C CYS A 228 -2.17 3.88 -10.28
N LEU A 229 -2.49 4.49 -11.42
CA LEU A 229 -3.82 4.40 -12.02
C LEU A 229 -4.16 2.95 -12.39
N ASN A 230 -3.20 2.20 -12.93
CA ASN A 230 -3.38 0.78 -13.24
C ASN A 230 -3.64 -0.04 -11.97
N ALA A 231 -2.88 0.20 -10.89
CA ALA A 231 -3.11 -0.43 -9.59
C ALA A 231 -4.48 -0.07 -9.00
N ALA A 232 -4.95 1.17 -9.18
CA ALA A 232 -6.29 1.61 -8.76
C ALA A 232 -7.40 0.85 -9.50
N ILE A 233 -7.24 0.61 -10.81
CA ILE A 233 -8.17 -0.19 -11.61
C ILE A 233 -8.17 -1.64 -11.17
N VAL A 234 -7.00 -2.23 -10.95
CA VAL A 234 -6.89 -3.61 -10.44
C VAL A 234 -7.66 -3.76 -9.11
N CYS A 235 -7.44 -2.85 -8.17
CA CYS A 235 -8.16 -2.83 -6.90
C CYS A 235 -9.68 -2.66 -7.10
N ALA A 236 -10.11 -1.74 -7.96
CA ALA A 236 -11.55 -1.54 -8.24
C ALA A 236 -12.21 -2.79 -8.86
N VAL A 237 -11.50 -3.50 -9.73
CA VAL A 237 -11.95 -4.74 -10.37
C VAL A 237 -12.08 -5.86 -9.33
N LEU A 238 -11.10 -6.01 -8.44
CA LEU A 238 -11.08 -7.03 -7.37
C LEU A 238 -12.04 -6.75 -6.20
N ALA A 239 -12.46 -5.50 -6.03
CA ALA A 239 -13.41 -5.12 -4.99
C ALA A 239 -14.76 -5.86 -5.13
N PRO A 240 -15.46 -6.13 -4.01
CA PRO A 240 -16.77 -6.79 -4.04
C PRO A 240 -17.82 -5.93 -4.74
N ALA A 241 -18.75 -6.57 -5.44
CA ALA A 241 -19.80 -5.88 -6.19
C ALA A 241 -20.72 -5.06 -5.26
N GLY A 242 -20.92 -3.78 -5.58
CA GLY A 242 -21.80 -2.88 -4.82
C GLY A 242 -21.69 -1.40 -5.25
N PRO A 243 -22.51 -0.50 -4.67
CA PRO A 243 -22.61 0.90 -5.10
C PRO A 243 -21.30 1.68 -4.99
N ALA A 244 -20.48 1.40 -3.96
CA ALA A 244 -19.17 2.05 -3.79
C ALA A 244 -18.21 1.67 -4.93
N ARG A 245 -18.17 0.39 -5.30
CA ARG A 245 -17.38 -0.10 -6.44
C ARG A 245 -17.83 0.52 -7.75
N SER A 246 -19.14 0.55 -8.03
CA SER A 246 -19.66 1.17 -9.26
C SER A 246 -19.31 2.65 -9.38
N ARG A 247 -19.31 3.40 -8.26
CA ARG A 247 -18.83 4.79 -8.24
C ARG A 247 -17.33 4.88 -8.57
N SER A 248 -16.50 4.06 -7.92
CA SER A 248 -15.05 4.04 -8.21
C SER A 248 -14.76 3.68 -9.68
N LEU A 249 -15.42 2.67 -10.24
CA LEU A 249 -15.29 2.31 -11.66
C LEU A 249 -15.71 3.47 -12.58
N GLY A 250 -16.78 4.19 -12.24
CA GLY A 250 -17.23 5.36 -12.99
C GLY A 250 -16.26 6.53 -12.93
N THR A 251 -15.62 6.76 -11.78
CA THR A 251 -14.55 7.77 -11.66
C THR A 251 -13.33 7.39 -12.50
N LEU A 252 -12.92 6.12 -12.45
CA LEU A 252 -11.77 5.62 -13.21
C LEU A 252 -12.03 5.65 -14.72
N TYR A 253 -13.22 5.27 -15.18
CA TYR A 253 -13.56 5.24 -16.60
C TYR A 253 -13.63 6.64 -17.22
N LYS A 254 -14.05 7.64 -16.44
CA LYS A 254 -14.13 9.05 -16.88
C LYS A 254 -12.79 9.78 -16.83
N ASP A 255 -11.72 9.14 -16.34
CA ASP A 255 -10.38 9.72 -16.37
C ASP A 255 -9.84 9.65 -17.82
N ASP A 256 -9.46 10.79 -18.39
CA ASP A 256 -8.96 10.89 -19.76
C ASP A 256 -7.69 10.05 -20.01
N ARG A 257 -6.97 9.68 -18.94
CA ARG A 257 -5.76 8.84 -18.99
C ARG A 257 -6.08 7.35 -18.99
N ALA A 258 -7.31 6.96 -18.63
CA ALA A 258 -7.72 5.57 -18.54
C ALA A 258 -7.57 4.76 -19.84
N PRO A 259 -7.65 5.34 -21.07
CA PRO A 259 -7.38 4.59 -22.29
C PRO A 259 -5.90 4.19 -22.47
N GLN A 260 -4.97 4.84 -21.76
CA GLN A 260 -3.52 4.60 -21.89
C GLN A 260 -3.02 3.41 -21.06
N VAL A 261 -3.82 2.96 -20.09
CA VAL A 261 -3.44 1.87 -19.19
C VAL A 261 -3.84 0.50 -19.75
N GLU A 262 -3.06 -0.51 -19.41
CA GLU A 262 -3.23 -1.89 -19.90
C GLU A 262 -4.62 -2.47 -19.63
N HIS A 263 -5.22 -2.12 -18.48
CA HIS A 263 -6.48 -2.69 -18.02
C HIS A 263 -7.74 -1.88 -18.40
N HIS A 264 -7.65 -0.99 -19.40
CA HIS A 264 -8.80 -0.21 -19.87
C HIS A 264 -9.97 -1.09 -20.34
N ALA A 265 -9.68 -2.16 -21.09
CA ALA A 265 -10.73 -3.01 -21.67
C ALA A 265 -11.59 -3.72 -20.62
N ILE A 266 -10.99 -4.18 -19.52
CA ILE A 266 -11.73 -4.79 -18.42
C ILE A 266 -12.47 -3.73 -17.60
N LEU A 267 -11.88 -2.55 -17.41
CA LEU A 267 -12.54 -1.42 -16.77
C LEU A 267 -13.82 -1.02 -17.51
N GLU A 268 -13.76 -0.89 -18.84
CA GLU A 268 -14.91 -0.56 -19.69
C GLU A 268 -16.03 -1.60 -19.51
N LYS A 269 -15.69 -2.90 -19.63
CA LYS A 269 -16.66 -3.99 -19.47
C LYS A 269 -17.28 -4.00 -18.07
N MET A 270 -16.47 -3.79 -17.03
CA MET A 270 -16.93 -3.72 -15.65
C MET A 270 -17.84 -2.49 -15.41
N TYR A 271 -17.50 -1.34 -15.99
CA TYR A 271 -18.27 -0.11 -15.83
C TYR A 271 -19.65 -0.19 -16.48
N PHE A 272 -19.75 -0.77 -17.69
CA PHE A 272 -21.01 -0.95 -18.40
C PHE A 272 -21.79 -2.20 -17.96
N ASP A 273 -21.40 -2.84 -16.86
CA ASP A 273 -22.02 -4.07 -16.35
C ASP A 273 -22.13 -5.17 -17.43
N ARG A 274 -21.13 -5.28 -18.31
CA ARG A 274 -21.05 -6.34 -19.35
C ARG A 274 -20.56 -7.64 -18.73
N LEU A 275 -20.99 -8.76 -19.29
CA LEU A 275 -20.50 -10.09 -18.93
C LEU A 275 -19.03 -10.24 -19.32
N LEU A 276 -18.22 -10.79 -18.41
CA LEU A 276 -16.81 -11.08 -18.66
C LEU A 276 -16.62 -12.51 -19.15
N SER A 277 -15.88 -12.65 -20.26
CA SER A 277 -15.51 -13.95 -20.82
C SER A 277 -14.28 -14.55 -20.12
N SER A 278 -14.11 -15.87 -20.17
CA SER A 278 -12.93 -16.54 -19.60
C SER A 278 -11.62 -15.98 -20.14
N ARG A 279 -11.59 -15.62 -21.43
CA ARG A 279 -10.40 -15.04 -22.06
C ARG A 279 -10.01 -13.71 -21.44
N ASP A 280 -11.00 -12.86 -21.13
CA ASP A 280 -10.76 -11.57 -20.46
C ASP A 280 -10.20 -11.80 -19.04
N VAL A 281 -10.78 -12.76 -18.34
CA VAL A 281 -10.39 -13.12 -16.98
C VAL A 281 -8.99 -13.72 -16.93
N GLU A 282 -8.64 -14.60 -17.85
CA GLU A 282 -7.31 -15.20 -17.94
C GLU A 282 -6.24 -14.18 -18.31
N ALA A 283 -6.54 -13.25 -19.22
CA ALA A 283 -5.64 -12.16 -19.56
C ALA A 283 -5.38 -11.27 -18.34
N PHE A 284 -6.44 -10.87 -17.62
CA PHE A 284 -6.34 -10.07 -16.41
C PHE A 284 -5.66 -10.81 -15.25
N SER A 285 -5.93 -12.10 -15.07
CA SER A 285 -5.31 -12.88 -13.99
C SER A 285 -3.80 -13.01 -14.12
N LYS A 286 -3.25 -12.89 -15.34
CA LYS A 286 -1.79 -12.96 -15.58
C LYS A 286 -1.05 -11.68 -15.19
N SER A 287 -1.75 -10.54 -15.15
CA SER A 287 -1.15 -9.26 -14.74
C SER A 287 -1.24 -9.02 -13.23
N LEU A 288 -1.98 -9.84 -12.49
CA LEU A 288 -2.14 -9.71 -11.05
C LEU A 288 -0.89 -10.09 -10.28
N ALA A 289 -0.65 -9.37 -9.19
CA ALA A 289 0.43 -9.67 -8.27
C ALA A 289 0.15 -10.96 -7.45
N PRO A 290 1.19 -11.66 -6.94
CA PRO A 290 1.02 -12.90 -6.20
C PRO A 290 0.02 -12.79 -5.03
N HIS A 291 0.07 -11.70 -4.25
CA HIS A 291 -0.83 -11.49 -3.10
C HIS A 291 -2.31 -11.34 -3.50
N GLN A 292 -2.58 -10.82 -4.70
CA GLN A 292 -3.94 -10.64 -5.24
C GLN A 292 -4.56 -11.96 -5.73
N THR A 293 -3.72 -12.95 -6.05
CA THR A 293 -4.16 -14.30 -6.48
C THR A 293 -4.35 -15.29 -5.33
N ALA A 294 -4.19 -14.84 -4.07
CA ALA A 294 -4.32 -15.67 -2.90
C ALA A 294 -5.69 -16.37 -2.82
N ARG A 295 -5.67 -17.65 -2.45
CA ARG A 295 -6.89 -18.46 -2.29
C ARG A 295 -7.61 -18.12 -0.98
N ASN A 296 -8.94 -18.17 -1.03
CA ASN A 296 -9.81 -18.09 0.13
C ASN A 296 -9.96 -19.46 0.80
N ALA A 297 -10.60 -19.49 1.98
CA ALA A 297 -10.94 -20.73 2.69
C ALA A 297 -11.73 -21.72 1.81
N ASP A 298 -12.55 -21.19 0.89
CA ASP A 298 -13.37 -21.95 -0.05
C ASP A 298 -12.58 -22.50 -1.27
N GLY A 299 -11.25 -22.30 -1.30
CA GLY A 299 -10.38 -22.73 -2.41
C GLY A 299 -10.42 -21.84 -3.65
N THR A 300 -11.37 -20.90 -3.75
CA THR A 300 -11.50 -19.92 -4.83
C THR A 300 -10.55 -18.73 -4.64
N THR A 301 -10.12 -18.10 -5.74
CA THR A 301 -9.32 -16.87 -5.68
C THR A 301 -10.22 -15.66 -5.42
N VAL A 302 -9.63 -14.57 -4.93
CA VAL A 302 -10.32 -13.27 -4.78
C VAL A 302 -10.90 -12.80 -6.14
N LEU A 303 -10.12 -12.92 -7.21
CA LEU A 303 -10.53 -12.56 -8.55
C LEU A 303 -11.76 -13.37 -9.02
N THR A 304 -11.72 -14.70 -8.89
CA THR A 304 -12.84 -15.56 -9.30
C THR A 304 -14.13 -15.16 -8.59
N ARG A 305 -14.05 -14.88 -7.29
CA ARG A 305 -15.22 -14.41 -6.53
C ARG A 305 -15.74 -13.07 -7.05
N ALA A 306 -14.86 -12.10 -7.27
CA ALA A 306 -15.26 -10.77 -7.76
C ALA A 306 -15.93 -10.85 -9.14
N ILE A 307 -15.43 -11.70 -10.03
CA ILE A 307 -16.01 -11.91 -11.37
C ILE A 307 -17.37 -12.59 -11.29
N VAL A 308 -17.52 -13.63 -10.46
CA VAL A 308 -18.80 -14.34 -10.29
C VAL A 308 -19.86 -13.38 -9.77
N GLU A 309 -19.54 -12.58 -8.75
CA GLU A 309 -20.45 -11.57 -8.21
C GLU A 309 -20.78 -10.50 -9.26
N HIS A 310 -19.81 -10.07 -10.07
CA HIS A 310 -20.02 -9.12 -11.16
C HIS A 310 -20.91 -9.68 -12.28
N ASN A 311 -20.57 -10.86 -12.80
CA ASN A 311 -21.31 -11.51 -13.88
C ASN A 311 -22.75 -11.85 -13.46
N LEU A 312 -22.97 -12.17 -12.18
CA LEU A 312 -24.31 -12.37 -11.66
C LEU A 312 -25.12 -11.06 -11.64
N LEU A 313 -24.49 -9.95 -11.24
CA LEU A 313 -25.13 -8.63 -11.29
C LEU A 313 -25.40 -8.19 -12.74
N ALA A 314 -24.48 -8.46 -13.67
CA ALA A 314 -24.68 -8.26 -15.10
C ALA A 314 -25.86 -9.10 -15.64
N ALA A 315 -25.92 -10.39 -15.29
CA ALA A 315 -27.02 -11.28 -15.67
C ALA A 315 -28.37 -10.75 -15.16
N SER A 316 -28.43 -10.19 -13.95
CA SER A 316 -29.67 -9.61 -13.40
C SER A 316 -30.23 -8.42 -14.19
N ARG A 317 -29.40 -7.77 -15.02
CA ARG A 317 -29.82 -6.69 -15.92
C ARG A 317 -30.24 -7.18 -17.31
N LEU A 318 -29.73 -8.33 -17.72
CA LEU A 318 -29.99 -8.93 -19.03
C LEU A 318 -31.22 -9.84 -19.02
N TYR A 319 -31.44 -10.55 -17.91
CA TYR A 319 -32.48 -11.56 -17.79
C TYR A 319 -33.55 -11.14 -16.78
N ASN A 320 -34.82 -11.46 -17.07
CA ASN A 320 -35.88 -11.37 -16.06
C ASN A 320 -35.83 -12.56 -15.10
N ASN A 321 -35.48 -13.74 -15.62
CA ASN A 321 -35.22 -14.95 -14.85
C ASN A 321 -34.22 -15.84 -15.60
N ILE A 322 -33.60 -16.77 -14.88
CA ILE A 322 -32.66 -17.76 -15.43
C ILE A 322 -32.71 -19.04 -14.59
N GLY A 323 -32.59 -20.20 -15.22
CA GLY A 323 -32.46 -21.46 -14.49
C GLY A 323 -31.09 -21.56 -13.81
N VAL A 324 -31.04 -22.32 -12.70
CA VAL A 324 -29.81 -22.46 -11.90
C VAL A 324 -28.71 -23.16 -12.70
N GLU A 325 -29.06 -24.11 -13.57
CA GLU A 325 -28.10 -24.81 -14.45
C GLU A 325 -27.51 -23.86 -15.50
N GLU A 326 -28.34 -23.09 -16.22
CA GLU A 326 -27.87 -22.14 -17.23
C GLU A 326 -27.06 -21.01 -16.60
N LEU A 327 -27.42 -20.57 -15.40
CA LEU A 327 -26.62 -19.61 -14.64
C LEU A 327 -25.25 -20.19 -14.28
N GLY A 328 -25.19 -21.48 -13.90
CA GLY A 328 -23.94 -22.19 -13.68
C GLY A 328 -23.05 -22.18 -14.92
N VAL A 329 -23.60 -22.47 -16.10
CA VAL A 329 -22.89 -22.41 -17.38
C VAL A 329 -22.37 -20.98 -17.67
N LEU A 330 -23.19 -19.97 -17.43
CA LEU A 330 -22.84 -18.56 -17.65
C LEU A 330 -21.70 -18.09 -16.73
N LEU A 331 -21.74 -18.49 -15.45
CA LEU A 331 -20.75 -18.13 -14.43
C LEU A 331 -19.53 -19.06 -14.42
N GLN A 332 -19.58 -20.17 -15.16
CA GLN A 332 -18.56 -21.24 -15.18
C GLN A 332 -18.36 -21.88 -13.81
N LEU A 333 -19.48 -22.12 -13.12
CA LEU A 333 -19.54 -22.75 -11.81
C LEU A 333 -20.54 -23.91 -11.82
N PRO A 334 -20.39 -24.89 -10.92
CA PRO A 334 -21.45 -25.85 -10.64
C PRO A 334 -22.76 -25.13 -10.27
N ALA A 335 -23.89 -25.68 -10.72
CA ALA A 335 -25.23 -25.13 -10.49
C ALA A 335 -25.49 -24.82 -9.00
N GLU A 336 -25.18 -25.76 -8.11
CA GLU A 336 -25.32 -25.60 -6.65
C GLU A 336 -24.48 -24.43 -6.11
N GLN A 337 -23.29 -24.20 -6.67
CA GLN A 337 -22.43 -23.10 -6.25
C GLN A 337 -22.96 -21.76 -6.77
N ALA A 338 -23.47 -21.71 -8.00
CA ALA A 338 -24.10 -20.52 -8.57
C ALA A 338 -25.33 -20.09 -7.76
N GLU A 339 -26.20 -21.03 -7.37
CA GLU A 339 -27.34 -20.75 -6.50
C GLU A 339 -26.90 -20.17 -5.15
N ARG A 340 -25.89 -20.77 -4.51
CA ARG A 340 -25.35 -20.27 -3.23
C ARG A 340 -24.81 -18.85 -3.33
N TYR A 341 -24.13 -18.50 -4.42
CA TYR A 341 -23.67 -17.13 -4.67
C TYR A 341 -24.84 -16.16 -4.83
N ALA A 342 -25.87 -16.54 -5.59
CA ALA A 342 -27.07 -15.73 -5.76
C ALA A 342 -27.83 -15.52 -4.45
N ALA A 343 -28.04 -16.59 -3.68
CA ALA A 343 -28.69 -16.52 -2.37
C ALA A 343 -27.96 -15.56 -1.43
N ARG A 344 -26.64 -15.66 -1.35
CA ARG A 344 -25.80 -14.77 -0.53
C ARG A 344 -25.88 -13.31 -0.98
N MET A 345 -25.90 -13.04 -2.29
CA MET A 345 -26.01 -11.67 -2.80
C MET A 345 -27.39 -11.06 -2.56
N ILE A 346 -28.45 -11.87 -2.63
CA ILE A 346 -29.82 -11.45 -2.29
C ILE A 346 -29.96 -11.17 -0.80
N GLU A 347 -29.46 -12.07 0.05
CA GLU A 347 -29.46 -11.90 1.51
C GLU A 347 -28.73 -10.61 1.95
N GLN A 348 -27.58 -10.33 1.32
CA GLN A 348 -26.79 -9.13 1.57
C GLN A 348 -27.37 -7.86 0.92
N LYS A 349 -28.54 -7.95 0.25
CA LYS A 349 -29.20 -6.85 -0.47
C LYS A 349 -28.33 -6.21 -1.56
N ARG A 350 -27.38 -6.96 -2.11
CA ARG A 350 -26.51 -6.55 -3.22
C ARG A 350 -27.08 -6.93 -4.58
N LEU A 351 -28.00 -7.89 -4.60
CA LEU A 351 -28.77 -8.33 -5.75
C LEU A 351 -30.26 -8.32 -5.37
N ALA A 352 -31.11 -7.78 -6.24
CA ALA A 352 -32.56 -7.81 -6.03
C ALA A 352 -33.15 -8.96 -6.85
N GLY A 353 -33.78 -9.92 -6.17
CA GLY A 353 -34.38 -11.08 -6.80
C GLY A 353 -34.89 -12.09 -5.79
N GLN A 354 -35.45 -13.19 -6.32
CA GLN A 354 -35.98 -14.32 -5.56
C GLN A 354 -35.50 -15.62 -6.19
N ILE A 355 -35.35 -16.66 -5.37
CA ILE A 355 -34.94 -18.01 -5.82
C ILE A 355 -36.11 -18.95 -5.58
N ASP A 356 -36.58 -19.59 -6.63
CA ASP A 356 -37.51 -20.72 -6.58
C ASP A 356 -36.70 -22.02 -6.60
N GLN A 357 -36.63 -22.70 -5.46
CA GLN A 357 -35.87 -23.94 -5.31
C GLN A 357 -36.59 -25.17 -5.86
N ILE A 358 -37.92 -25.11 -6.05
CA ILE A 358 -38.69 -26.23 -6.59
C ILE A 358 -38.49 -26.29 -8.10
N ASP A 359 -38.65 -25.15 -8.77
CA ASP A 359 -38.52 -25.03 -10.22
C ASP A 359 -37.07 -24.71 -10.66
N GLN A 360 -36.15 -24.53 -9.70
CA GLN A 360 -34.75 -24.18 -9.93
C GLN A 360 -34.58 -22.93 -10.81
N LEU A 361 -35.37 -21.89 -10.54
CA LEU A 361 -35.39 -20.63 -11.28
C LEU A 361 -35.03 -19.46 -10.37
N ILE A 362 -34.20 -18.56 -10.87
CA ILE A 362 -33.86 -17.31 -10.20
C ILE A 362 -34.55 -16.17 -10.93
N TYR A 363 -35.39 -15.42 -10.21
CA TYR A 363 -36.10 -14.26 -10.70
C TYR A 363 -35.36 -12.98 -10.30
N PHE A 364 -35.12 -12.08 -11.26
CA PHE A 364 -34.43 -10.81 -11.03
C PHE A 364 -35.40 -9.63 -11.04
N ASP A 365 -35.32 -8.82 -9.99
CA ASP A 365 -36.22 -7.67 -9.79
C ASP A 365 -35.71 -6.37 -10.45
N GLY A 366 -34.51 -6.40 -11.06
CA GLY A 366 -33.84 -5.23 -11.64
C GLY A 366 -32.92 -4.53 -10.64
N PRO A 367 -32.39 -3.33 -10.94
CA PRO A 367 -31.37 -2.69 -10.10
C PRO A 367 -31.88 -2.43 -8.67
N ALA A 368 -31.03 -2.76 -7.69
CA ALA A 368 -31.32 -2.66 -6.27
C ALA A 368 -31.71 -1.22 -5.86
N GLY A 369 -32.92 -1.04 -5.37
CA GLY A 369 -33.47 0.27 -4.99
C GLY A 369 -35.01 0.34 -4.97
N ALA A 370 -35.69 -0.60 -5.63
CA ALA A 370 -37.13 -0.79 -5.47
C ALA A 370 -37.38 -1.75 -4.29
N GLY A 371 -37.77 -1.20 -3.14
CA GLY A 371 -38.12 -1.99 -1.96
C GLY A 371 -39.26 -2.99 -2.23
N HIS A 372 -39.17 -4.16 -1.58
CA HIS A 372 -40.12 -5.28 -1.73
C HIS A 372 -41.33 -5.13 -0.81
N VAL A 373 -42.51 -5.05 -1.41
CA VAL A 373 -43.81 -5.47 -0.85
C VAL A 373 -44.61 -6.03 -2.03
N ASP A 374 -45.35 -7.12 -1.87
CA ASP A 374 -46.05 -7.93 -2.89
C ASP A 374 -46.97 -7.18 -3.89
N GLY A 375 -47.11 -5.85 -3.82
CA GLY A 375 -47.79 -5.00 -4.81
C GLY A 375 -46.88 -4.41 -5.91
N VAL A 376 -45.56 -4.66 -5.90
CA VAL A 376 -44.57 -3.98 -6.77
C VAL A 376 -44.48 -4.54 -8.20
N ILE A 377 -44.96 -5.75 -8.49
CA ILE A 377 -44.92 -6.31 -9.87
C ILE A 377 -45.76 -5.46 -10.84
N ILE A 378 -46.94 -5.01 -10.39
CA ILE A 378 -47.81 -4.10 -11.15
C ILE A 378 -47.12 -2.73 -11.30
N GLY A 379 -46.54 -2.21 -10.21
CA GLY A 379 -45.77 -0.96 -10.24
C GLY A 379 -44.53 -1.00 -11.15
N ARG A 380 -43.88 -2.16 -11.31
CA ARG A 380 -42.71 -2.35 -12.18
C ARG A 380 -43.08 -2.25 -13.65
N GLN A 381 -44.18 -2.88 -14.06
CA GLN A 381 -44.65 -2.79 -15.45
C GLN A 381 -45.12 -1.38 -15.78
N THR A 382 -45.83 -0.71 -14.86
CA THR A 382 -46.21 0.70 -15.03
C THR A 382 -44.99 1.61 -15.11
N ARG A 383 -43.99 1.45 -14.23
CA ARG A 383 -42.74 2.23 -14.31
C ARG A 383 -41.96 2.00 -15.60
N LYS A 384 -41.92 0.76 -16.11
CA LYS A 384 -41.32 0.47 -17.43
C LYS A 384 -42.09 1.16 -18.55
N TRP A 385 -43.42 1.16 -18.47
CA TRP A 385 -44.27 1.87 -19.43
C TRP A 385 -44.02 3.39 -19.39
N ASP A 386 -43.98 3.99 -18.20
CA ASP A 386 -43.66 5.41 -18.01
C ASP A 386 -42.27 5.76 -18.57
N ALA A 387 -41.27 4.93 -18.30
CA ALA A 387 -39.91 5.11 -18.83
C ALA A 387 -39.86 5.02 -20.36
N ASN A 388 -40.63 4.13 -20.98
CA ASN A 388 -40.71 4.03 -22.44
C ASN A 388 -41.41 5.24 -23.06
N ILE A 389 -42.45 5.78 -22.41
CA ILE A 389 -43.11 7.02 -22.86
C ILE A 389 -42.13 8.20 -22.77
N LEU A 390 -41.40 8.31 -21.65
CA LEU A 390 -40.39 9.34 -21.48
C LEU A 390 -39.29 9.24 -22.55
N ALA A 391 -38.74 8.06 -22.77
CA ALA A 391 -37.71 7.83 -23.79
C ALA A 391 -38.20 8.19 -25.21
N LEU A 392 -39.46 7.87 -25.54
CA LEU A 392 -40.04 8.26 -26.81
C LEU A 392 -40.15 9.79 -26.93
N ALA A 393 -40.59 10.47 -25.87
CA ALA A 393 -40.69 11.93 -25.86
C ALA A 393 -39.31 12.61 -25.99
N GLU A 394 -38.29 12.10 -25.28
CA GLU A 394 -36.90 12.58 -25.39
C GLU A 394 -36.34 12.38 -26.80
N GLU A 395 -36.62 11.24 -27.45
CA GLU A 395 -36.22 10.98 -28.83
C GLU A 395 -36.90 11.90 -29.83
N VAL A 396 -38.19 12.21 -29.63
CA VAL A 396 -38.90 13.21 -30.44
C VAL A 396 -38.24 14.59 -30.29
N GLU A 397 -37.93 15.01 -29.07
CA GLU A 397 -37.25 16.29 -28.80
C GLU A 397 -35.83 16.34 -29.40
N ARG A 398 -35.11 15.22 -29.36
CA ARG A 398 -33.80 15.10 -29.99
C ARG A 398 -33.90 15.28 -31.50
N VAL A 399 -34.87 14.64 -32.14
CA VAL A 399 -35.10 14.74 -33.59
C VAL A 399 -35.55 16.15 -33.98
N THR A 400 -36.44 16.79 -33.22
CA THR A 400 -36.86 18.17 -33.49
C THR A 400 -35.70 19.15 -33.34
N SER A 401 -34.87 18.99 -32.31
CA SER A 401 -33.66 19.80 -32.11
C SER A 401 -32.65 19.64 -33.26
N LEU A 402 -32.44 18.40 -33.71
CA LEU A 402 -31.56 18.11 -34.86
C LEU A 402 -32.11 18.75 -36.14
N LEU A 403 -33.42 18.60 -36.41
CA LEU A 403 -34.08 19.22 -37.56
C LEU A 403 -33.96 20.76 -37.54
N GLN A 404 -34.11 21.38 -36.36
CA GLN A 404 -33.94 22.83 -36.22
C GLN A 404 -32.50 23.28 -36.47
N SER A 405 -31.52 22.46 -36.10
CA SER A 405 -30.09 22.76 -36.31
C SER A 405 -29.64 22.57 -37.76
N GLU A 406 -30.10 21.52 -38.45
CA GLU A 406 -29.65 21.18 -39.81
C GLU A 406 -30.54 21.81 -40.90
N HIS A 407 -31.84 21.97 -40.63
CA HIS A 407 -32.84 22.46 -41.58
C HIS A 407 -33.77 23.54 -40.98
N PRO A 408 -33.23 24.70 -40.57
CA PRO A 408 -34.01 25.75 -39.91
C PRO A 408 -35.13 26.34 -40.79
N GLU A 409 -34.92 26.44 -42.11
CA GLU A 409 -35.90 26.97 -43.06
C GLU A 409 -37.13 26.05 -43.20
N PHE A 410 -36.91 24.74 -43.21
CA PHE A 410 -38.00 23.74 -43.25
C PHE A 410 -38.85 23.80 -41.98
N VAL A 411 -38.19 23.89 -40.82
CA VAL A 411 -38.86 24.01 -39.52
C VAL A 411 -39.66 25.31 -39.42
N ALA A 412 -39.09 26.44 -39.85
CA ALA A 412 -39.78 27.73 -39.87
C ALA A 412 -41.02 27.75 -40.78
N ALA A 413 -40.98 27.05 -41.92
CA ALA A 413 -42.11 26.94 -42.84
C ALA A 413 -43.27 26.09 -42.27
N HIS A 414 -42.98 25.10 -41.42
CA HIS A 414 -43.96 24.16 -40.88
C HIS A 414 -44.36 24.43 -39.42
N LEU A 415 -43.76 25.44 -38.75
CA LEU A 415 -44.14 25.89 -37.41
C LEU A 415 -45.33 26.87 -37.37
N VAL A 416 -45.76 27.40 -38.52
CA VAL A 416 -46.74 28.51 -38.62
C VAL A 416 -48.19 28.03 -38.86
N HIS A 417 -48.43 26.72 -38.77
CA HIS A 417 -49.78 26.14 -38.72
C HIS A 417 -50.00 25.44 -37.38
#